data_AF-A0A3M9ZL47-F1
#
_entry.id   AF-A0A3M9ZL47-F1
#
_cell.length_a   1.000
_cell.length_b   1.000
_cell.length_c   1.000
_cell.angle_alpha   90.00
_cell.angle_beta   90.00
_cell.angle_gamma   90.00
#
_symmetry.space_group_name_H-M   'P 1'
#
loop_
_entity.id
_entity.type
_entity.pdbx_description
1 polymer ?
#
loop_
_entity_poly.entity_id
_entity_poly.type
_entity_poly.pdbx_seq_one_letter_code
_entity_poly.pdbx_strand_id
1 'polypeptide(L)' 'MVYVLLDGVGDLPSPDLDGRTPLEAARTPAMDSMARGGALGDAITVGRGIAPESD' A
#
# COMPACT_ATOMS: atom_id res chain seq x y z
N MET A 1 10.34 14.80 11.73
CA MET A 1 9.41 13.68 11.47
C MET A 1 8.84 13.89 10.08
N VAL A 2 8.87 12.86 9.23
CA VAL A 2 8.39 12.93 7.84
C VAL A 2 7.27 11.92 7.70
N TYR A 3 6.16 12.32 7.08
CA TYR A 3 5.05 11.44 6.73
C TYR A 3 4.87 11.46 5.22
N VAL A 4 4.83 10.27 4.62
CA VAL A 4 4.63 10.10 3.18
C VAL A 4 3.33 9.33 3.01
N LEU A 5 2.31 9.99 2.46
CA LEU A 5 1.05 9.38 2.08
C LEU A 5 1.07 9.12 0.58
N LEU A 6 0.90 7.86 0.19
CA LEU A 6 0.70 7.48 -1.20
C LEU A 6 -0.80 7.37 -1.42
N ASP A 7 -1.38 8.34 -2.12
CA ASP A 7 -2.81 8.37 -2.39
C ASP A 7 -3.23 7.19 -3.26
N GLY A 8 -4.34 6.53 -2.90
CA GLY A 8 -4.85 5.36 -3.62
C GLY A 8 -3.88 4.16 -3.70
N VAL A 9 -2.90 4.04 -2.80
CA VAL A 9 -1.86 3.00 -2.90
C VAL A 9 -2.36 1.58 -2.65
N GLY A 10 -3.45 1.43 -1.89
CA GLY A 10 -4.06 0.13 -1.63
C GLY A 10 -4.92 -0.29 -2.82
N ASP A 11 -4.70 -1.51 -3.31
CA ASP A 11 -5.44 -2.07 -4.43
C ASP A 11 -5.61 -3.58 -4.26
N LEU A 12 -6.41 -4.20 -5.13
CA LEU A 12 -6.65 -5.63 -5.16
C LEU A 12 -5.67 -6.35 -6.11
N PRO A 13 -5.43 -7.66 -5.88
CA PRO A 13 -4.74 -8.51 -6.83
C PRO A 13 -5.39 -8.50 -8.22
N SER A 14 -4.58 -8.38 -9.27
CA SER A 14 -5.06 -8.41 -10.67
C SER A 14 -4.53 -9.65 -11.43
N PRO A 15 -5.36 -10.33 -12.25
CA PRO A 15 -4.92 -11.40 -13.14
C PRO A 15 -3.81 -10.97 -14.10
N ASP A 16 -3.83 -9.70 -14.55
CA ASP A 16 -2.83 -9.16 -15.48
C ASP A 16 -1.45 -8.94 -14.83
N LEU A 17 -1.38 -9.04 -13.50
CA LEU A 17 -0.16 -8.86 -12.69
C LEU A 17 0.29 -10.17 -12.02
N ASP A 18 -0.10 -11.32 -12.59
CA ASP A 18 0.13 -12.65 -12.02
C ASP A 18 -0.49 -12.83 -10.63
N GLY A 19 -1.65 -12.19 -10.39
CA GLY A 19 -2.33 -12.25 -9.09
C GLY A 19 -1.68 -11.40 -8.00
N ARG A 20 -0.92 -10.37 -8.36
CA ARG A 20 -0.33 -9.38 -7.45
C ARG A 20 -1.11 -8.06 -7.47
N THR A 21 -0.98 -7.28 -6.41
CA THR A 21 -1.38 -5.87 -6.42
C THR A 21 -0.39 -5.05 -7.26
N PRO A 22 -0.77 -3.85 -7.75
CA PRO A 22 0.14 -2.95 -8.45
C PRO A 22 1.38 -2.59 -7.63
N LEU A 23 1.23 -2.39 -6.31
CA LEU A 23 2.37 -2.08 -5.43
C LEU A 23 3.37 -3.24 -5.34
N GLU A 24 2.89 -4.49 -5.29
CA GLU A 24 3.73 -5.69 -5.29
C GLU A 24 4.38 -5.98 -6.65
N ALA A 25 3.70 -5.63 -7.75
CA ALA A 25 4.25 -5.81 -9.10
C ALA A 25 5.28 -4.73 -9.47
N ALA A 26 5.20 -3.55 -8.85
CA ALA A 26 6.10 -2.43 -9.10
C ALA A 26 7.52 -2.69 -8.53
N ARG A 27 8.53 -2.14 -9.20
CA ARG A 27 9.91 -2.17 -8.71
C ARG A 27 10.13 -1.02 -7.71
N THR A 28 10.09 -1.33 -6.41
CA THR A 28 10.11 -0.34 -5.31
C THR A 28 11.27 -0.53 -4.31
N PRO A 29 12.54 -0.57 -4.77
CA PRO A 29 13.68 -0.98 -3.94
C PRO A 29 13.89 -0.17 -2.66
N ALA A 30 13.54 1.13 -2.67
CA ALA A 30 13.62 1.98 -1.49
C ALA A 30 12.56 1.61 -0.44
N MET A 31 11.32 1.37 -0.89
CA MET A 31 10.23 0.94 -0.01
C MET A 31 10.49 -0.46 0.53
N ASP A 32 10.99 -1.37 -0.31
CA ASP A 32 11.37 -2.72 0.11
C ASP A 32 12.47 -2.70 1.18
N SER A 33 13.44 -1.79 1.05
CA SER A 33 14.51 -1.64 2.04
C SER A 33 13.98 -1.11 3.38
N MET A 34 13.04 -0.16 3.35
CA MET A 34 12.40 0.36 4.55
C MET A 34 11.52 -0.71 5.22
N ALA A 35 10.76 -1.48 4.43
CA ALA A 35 9.92 -2.57 4.92
C ALA A 35 10.74 -3.67 5.62
N ARG A 36 11.90 -4.05 5.07
CA ARG A 36 12.79 -5.05 5.68
C ARG A 36 13.43 -4.60 6.99
N GLY A 37 13.69 -3.31 7.14
CA GLY A 37 14.36 -2.73 8.32
C GLY A 37 13.41 -2.07 9.32
N GLY A 38 12.11 -2.04 9.04
CA GLY A 38 11.11 -1.31 9.79
C GLY A 38 10.01 -2.20 10.37
N ALA A 39 8.91 -1.56 10.78
CA ALA A 39 7.69 -2.23 11.18
C ALA A 39 6.61 -2.01 10.11
N LEU A 40 5.80 -3.04 9.88
CA LEU A 40 4.70 -3.04 8.92
C LEU A 40 3.37 -3.25 9.64
N GLY A 41 2.29 -2.76 9.04
CA GLY A 41 0.94 -2.96 9.51
C GLY A 41 -0.08 -2.29 8.60
N ASP A 42 -1.35 -2.67 8.78
CA ASP A 42 -2.46 -2.11 8.01
C ASP A 42 -3.02 -0.86 8.72
N ALA A 43 -3.25 0.19 7.95
CA ALA A 43 -3.95 1.38 8.42
C ALA A 43 -5.45 1.28 8.09
N ILE A 44 -6.29 1.14 9.11
CA ILE A 44 -7.75 1.28 8.96
C ILE A 44 -8.08 2.76 9.10
N THR A 45 -8.42 3.43 8.00
CA THR A 45 -8.59 4.89 7.94
C THR A 45 -9.92 5.38 8.52
N VAL A 46 -11.01 4.63 8.32
CA VAL A 46 -12.35 4.97 8.82
C VAL A 46 -12.91 3.83 9.66
N GLY A 47 -13.03 2.66 9.04
CA GLY A 47 -13.55 1.45 9.66
C GLY A 47 -13.32 0.27 8.73
N ARG A 48 -13.45 -0.96 9.25
CA ARG A 48 -13.25 -2.15 8.44
C ARG A 48 -14.31 -2.22 7.33
N GLY A 49 -13.85 -2.30 6.08
CA GLY A 49 -14.74 -2.37 4.91
C GLY A 49 -15.37 -1.03 4.52
N ILE A 50 -14.95 0.09 5.13
CA ILE A 50 -15.43 1.43 4.77
C ILE A 50 -14.33 2.10 3.94
N ALA A 51 -14.63 2.39 2.68
CA ALA A 51 -13.73 3.17 1.84
C ALA A 51 -13.63 4.60 2.38
N PRO A 52 -12.42 5.16 2.52
CA PRO A 52 -12.27 6.58 2.80
C PRO A 52 -12.72 7.38 1.56
N GLU A 53 -13.46 8.47 1.79
CA GLU A 53 -13.71 9.46 0.75
C GLU A 53 -12.61 10.52 0.79
N SER A 54 -12.23 11.04 -0.37
CA SER A 54 -11.35 12.20 -0.50
C SER A 54 -12.20 13.46 -0.45
N ASP A 55 -12.17 14.19 0.66
CA ASP A 55 -12.70 15.56 0.81
C ASP A 55 -11.59 16.59 0.54
#